data_AF-W0V0H6-F1
#
_entry.id   AF-W0V0H6-F1
#
_cell.length_a   1.000
_cell.length_b   1.000
_cell.length_c   1.000
_cell.angle_alpha   90.00
_cell.angle_beta   90.00
_cell.angle_gamma   90.00
#
_symmetry.space_group_name_H-M   'P 1'
#
loop_
_entity.id
_entity.type
_entity.pdbx_description
1 polymer ?
#
loop_
_entity_poly.entity_id
_entity_poly.type
_entity_poly.pdbx_seq_one_letter_code
_entity_poly.pdbx_strand_id
1 'polypeptide(L)'
;MLSSQGPRAAGAMKMTPTVRAFPSTLKENLTMNDTNLAALRDLSRLNRQDDKNADQMEDFMRRQADGEQPDPAEFSRLMEKSWAIRNVMLAQSLLHEKPMKTVLTESGR
;
A
#
# COMPACT_ATOMS: atom_id res chain seq x y z
N MET A 1 3.26 -36.76 72.95
CA MET A 1 4.19 -35.72 72.44
C MET A 1 4.30 -35.92 70.94
N LEU A 2 3.64 -35.08 70.15
CA LEU A 2 3.69 -35.13 68.68
C LEU A 2 4.40 -33.86 68.16
N SER A 3 5.42 -34.08 67.34
CA SER A 3 6.13 -33.07 66.56
C SER A 3 5.22 -32.49 65.46
N SER A 4 5.22 -31.17 65.28
CA SER A 4 4.75 -30.52 64.06
C SER A 4 5.77 -29.50 63.55
N GLN A 5 6.40 -29.85 62.44
CA GLN A 5 7.18 -28.98 61.57
C GLN A 5 6.26 -27.91 60.97
N GLY A 6 6.57 -26.63 61.22
CA GLY A 6 6.04 -25.52 60.42
C GLY A 6 6.94 -25.28 59.21
N PRO A 7 6.41 -25.13 57.98
CA PRO A 7 7.25 -24.85 56.82
C PRO A 7 7.63 -23.36 56.79
N ARG A 8 8.95 -23.09 56.79
CA ARG A 8 9.51 -21.80 56.36
C ARG A 8 9.29 -21.68 54.84
N ALA A 9 8.35 -20.83 54.43
CA ALA A 9 8.24 -20.42 53.04
C ALA A 9 9.08 -19.16 52.84
N ALA A 10 10.23 -19.32 52.18
CA ALA A 10 11.07 -18.26 51.69
C ALA A 10 10.26 -17.35 50.74
N GLY A 11 10.33 -16.04 50.97
CA GLY A 11 9.80 -15.03 50.05
C GLY A 11 10.57 -15.07 48.73
N ALA A 12 10.05 -15.83 47.77
CA ALA A 12 10.53 -15.82 46.40
C ALA A 12 10.13 -14.49 45.74
N MET A 13 11.09 -13.57 45.64
CA MET A 13 11.02 -12.37 44.83
C MET A 13 10.71 -12.79 43.38
N LYS A 14 9.46 -12.57 42.94
CA LYS A 14 9.07 -12.78 41.54
C LYS A 14 9.74 -11.67 40.71
N MET A 15 10.94 -11.96 40.19
CA MET A 15 11.58 -11.15 39.15
C MET A 15 10.68 -11.19 37.92
N THR A 16 9.93 -10.11 37.71
CA THR A 16 9.20 -9.86 36.47
C THR A 16 10.22 -9.84 35.32
N PRO A 17 10.06 -10.65 34.26
CA PRO A 17 10.89 -10.49 33.09
C PRO A 17 10.44 -9.20 32.40
N THR A 18 11.24 -8.14 32.53
CA THR A 18 11.15 -6.97 31.64
C THR A 18 11.51 -7.46 30.24
N VAL A 19 10.51 -7.94 29.51
CA VAL A 19 10.61 -8.13 28.06
C VAL A 19 10.84 -6.72 27.51
N ARG A 20 12.09 -6.43 27.15
CA ARG A 20 12.48 -5.21 26.45
C ARG A 20 11.63 -5.15 25.18
N ALA A 21 10.56 -4.36 25.21
CA ALA A 21 9.77 -4.05 24.03
C ALA A 21 10.74 -3.49 22.99
N PHE A 22 10.87 -4.17 21.86
CA PHE A 22 11.55 -3.61 20.70
C PHE A 22 10.86 -2.28 20.36
N PRO A 23 11.61 -1.20 20.06
CA PRO A 23 11.03 0.10 19.79
C PRO A 23 10.03 -0.02 18.63
N SER A 24 8.77 0.31 18.91
CA SER A 24 7.65 0.30 17.96
C SER A 24 7.92 1.17 16.73
N THR A 25 8.74 2.21 16.89
CA THR A 25 9.15 3.14 15.83
C THR A 25 9.96 2.49 14.69
N LEU A 26 10.68 1.40 14.96
CA LEU A 26 11.46 0.69 13.94
C LEU A 26 10.57 -0.20 13.08
N LYS A 27 9.58 -0.87 13.70
CA LYS A 27 8.60 -1.68 12.96
C LYS A 27 7.73 -0.80 12.07
N GLU A 28 7.29 0.34 12.59
CA GLU A 28 6.44 1.31 11.91
C GLU A 28 7.13 1.92 10.67
N ASN A 29 8.40 2.33 10.81
CA ASN A 29 9.21 2.83 9.68
C ASN A 29 9.48 1.75 8.62
N LEU A 30 9.70 0.50 9.02
CA LEU A 30 9.89 -0.61 8.08
C LEU A 30 8.61 -0.87 7.27
N THR A 31 7.45 -0.92 7.94
CA THR A 31 6.14 -1.10 7.29
C THR A 31 5.75 0.04 6.36
N MET A 32 6.06 1.30 6.71
CA MET A 32 5.85 2.45 5.81
C MET A 32 6.70 2.33 4.54
N ASN A 33 7.95 1.90 4.65
CA ASN A 33 8.84 1.74 3.49
C ASN A 33 8.38 0.59 2.56
N ASP A 34 7.95 -0.53 3.15
CA ASP A 34 7.42 -1.68 2.38
C ASP A 34 6.10 -1.32 1.67
N THR A 35 5.26 -0.51 2.30
CA THR A 35 3.99 -0.01 1.71
C THR A 35 4.27 0.92 0.53
N ASN A 36 5.26 1.81 0.65
CA ASN A 36 5.68 2.69 -0.44
C ASN A 36 6.26 1.89 -1.62
N LEU A 37 7.08 0.88 -1.33
CA LEU A 37 7.67 0.01 -2.36
C LEU A 37 6.58 -0.78 -3.11
N ALA A 38 5.55 -1.26 -2.40
CA ALA A 38 4.40 -1.94 -3.01
C ALA A 38 3.60 -0.98 -3.90
N ALA A 39 3.29 0.23 -3.43
CA ALA A 39 2.57 1.24 -4.20
C ALA A 39 3.33 1.65 -5.48
N LEU A 40 4.65 1.82 -5.40
CA LEU A 40 5.49 2.12 -6.57
C LEU A 40 5.53 0.97 -7.59
N ARG A 41 5.53 -0.29 -7.12
CA ARG A 41 5.43 -1.47 -7.99
C ARG A 41 4.07 -1.54 -8.69
N ASP A 42 2.99 -1.26 -7.97
CA ASP A 42 1.64 -1.24 -8.54
C ASP A 42 1.49 -0.11 -9.55
N LEU A 43 2.02 1.09 -9.26
CA LEU A 43 2.08 2.20 -10.21
C LEU A 43 2.89 1.85 -11.45
N SER A 44 4.06 1.20 -11.31
CA SER A 44 4.87 0.77 -12.45
C SER A 44 4.13 -0.27 -13.30
N ARG A 45 3.39 -1.19 -12.68
CA ARG A 45 2.57 -2.19 -13.38
C ARG A 45 1.42 -1.53 -14.13
N LEU A 46 0.73 -0.56 -13.50
CA LEU A 46 -0.33 0.22 -14.12
C LEU A 46 0.18 1.02 -15.31
N ASN A 47 1.36 1.65 -15.18
CA ASN A 47 1.98 2.41 -16.27
C ASN A 47 2.25 1.53 -17.49
N ARG A 48 2.86 0.34 -17.29
CA ARG A 48 3.07 -0.64 -18.37
C ARG A 48 1.76 -1.12 -18.99
N GLN A 49 0.66 -1.08 -18.24
CA GLN A 49 -0.65 -1.48 -18.74
C GLN A 49 -1.31 -0.36 -19.54
N ASP A 50 -1.06 0.92 -19.20
CA ASP A 50 -1.48 2.07 -20.01
C ASP A 50 -0.68 2.12 -21.32
N ASP A 51 0.64 1.89 -21.27
CA ASP A 51 1.52 1.82 -22.46
C ASP A 51 1.00 0.79 -23.47
N LYS A 52 0.71 -0.44 -23.01
CA LYS A 52 0.10 -1.47 -23.86
C LYS A 52 -1.26 -1.07 -24.42
N ASN A 53 -2.03 -0.31 -23.66
CA ASN A 53 -3.33 0.17 -24.10
C ASN A 53 -3.19 1.24 -25.19
N ALA A 54 -2.13 2.06 -25.11
CA ALA A 54 -1.79 3.03 -26.13
C ALA A 54 -1.37 2.34 -27.44
N ASP A 55 -0.55 1.28 -27.36
CA ASP A 55 -0.18 0.46 -28.54
C ASP A 55 -1.44 -0.12 -29.22
N GLN A 56 -2.38 -0.66 -28.44
CA GLN A 56 -3.65 -1.20 -28.96
C GLN A 56 -4.52 -0.11 -29.62
N MET A 57 -4.47 1.11 -29.08
CA MET A 57 -5.17 2.25 -29.65
C MET A 57 -4.54 2.68 -30.98
N GLU A 58 -3.21 2.71 -31.06
CA GLU A 58 -2.48 3.00 -32.29
C GLU A 58 -2.80 1.95 -33.37
N ASP A 59 -2.81 0.68 -33.01
CA ASP A 59 -3.19 -0.41 -33.91
C ASP A 59 -4.65 -0.31 -34.39
N PHE A 60 -5.57 0.12 -33.53
CA PHE A 60 -6.96 0.40 -33.94
C PHE A 60 -7.02 1.52 -34.99
N MET A 61 -6.31 2.62 -34.76
CA MET A 61 -6.27 3.77 -35.67
C MET A 61 -5.59 3.42 -36.99
N ARG A 62 -4.55 2.58 -36.95
CA ARG A 62 -3.88 2.08 -38.14
C ARG A 62 -4.78 1.19 -38.98
N ARG A 63 -5.50 0.24 -38.35
CA ARG A 63 -6.50 -0.60 -39.04
C ARG A 63 -7.60 0.23 -39.68
N GLN A 64 -8.11 1.25 -38.99
CA GLN A 64 -9.04 2.23 -39.58
C GLN A 64 -8.46 2.94 -40.81
N ALA A 65 -7.19 3.35 -40.76
CA ALA A 65 -6.51 4.02 -41.87
C ALA A 65 -6.24 3.09 -43.06
N ASP A 66 -5.96 1.82 -42.80
CA ASP A 66 -5.76 0.76 -43.81
C ASP A 66 -7.08 0.31 -44.47
N GLY A 67 -8.22 0.84 -44.01
CA GLY A 67 -9.55 0.58 -44.58
C GLY A 67 -10.29 -0.58 -43.92
N GLU A 68 -9.74 -1.17 -42.85
CA GLU A 68 -10.50 -2.07 -41.98
C GLU A 68 -11.54 -1.26 -41.18
N GLN A 69 -12.68 -1.89 -40.89
CA GLN A 69 -13.69 -1.35 -39.97
C GLN A 69 -13.63 -2.13 -38.65
N PRO A 70 -12.66 -1.83 -37.77
CA PRO A 70 -12.62 -2.44 -36.44
C PRO A 70 -13.86 -2.01 -35.64
N ASP A 71 -14.27 -2.86 -34.70
CA ASP A 71 -15.49 -2.68 -33.92
C ASP A 71 -15.45 -1.36 -33.13
N PRO A 72 -16.40 -0.43 -33.30
CA PRO A 72 -16.46 0.82 -32.53
C PRO A 72 -16.50 0.59 -31.00
N ALA A 73 -17.01 -0.57 -30.56
CA ALA A 73 -17.00 -0.94 -29.15
C ALA A 73 -15.58 -1.26 -28.64
N GLU A 74 -14.66 -1.69 -29.51
CA GLU A 74 -13.25 -1.92 -29.17
C GLU A 74 -12.57 -0.61 -28.74
N PHE A 75 -12.75 0.47 -29.51
CA PHE A 75 -12.24 1.79 -29.17
C PHE A 75 -12.76 2.29 -27.82
N SER A 76 -14.07 2.14 -27.59
CA SER A 76 -14.70 2.57 -26.33
C SER A 76 -14.12 1.82 -25.13
N ARG A 77 -13.88 0.50 -25.27
CA ARG A 77 -13.25 -0.32 -24.22
C ARG A 77 -11.79 0.06 -23.97
N LEU A 78 -11.03 0.34 -25.03
CA LEU A 78 -9.64 0.79 -24.92
C LEU A 78 -9.56 2.14 -24.19
N MET A 79 -10.47 3.06 -24.51
CA MET A 79 -10.59 4.37 -23.84
C MET A 79 -10.96 4.22 -22.37
N GLU A 80 -12.00 3.44 -22.05
CA GLU A 80 -12.44 3.21 -20.67
C GLU A 80 -11.31 2.64 -19.81
N LYS A 81 -10.55 1.68 -20.36
CA LYS A 81 -9.43 1.06 -19.66
C LYS A 81 -8.27 2.04 -19.41
N SER A 82 -7.93 2.91 -20.37
CA SER A 82 -6.92 3.96 -20.13
C SER A 82 -7.39 4.96 -19.06
N TRP A 83 -8.66 5.37 -19.10
CA TRP A 83 -9.23 6.28 -18.12
C TRP A 83 -9.23 5.69 -16.70
N ALA A 84 -9.63 4.43 -16.55
CA ALA A 84 -9.58 3.73 -15.26
C ALA A 84 -8.16 3.66 -14.69
N ILE A 85 -7.17 3.34 -15.52
CA ILE A 85 -5.76 3.28 -15.10
C ILE A 85 -5.28 4.66 -14.61
N ARG A 86 -5.55 5.72 -15.37
CA ARG A 86 -5.17 7.10 -15.00
C ARG A 86 -5.84 7.55 -13.71
N ASN A 87 -7.11 7.22 -13.50
CA ASN A 87 -7.81 7.54 -12.25
C ASN A 87 -7.21 6.83 -11.04
N VAL A 88 -6.82 5.56 -11.18
CA VAL A 88 -6.14 4.83 -10.10
C VAL A 88 -4.77 5.47 -9.81
N MET A 89 -4.01 5.83 -10.84
CA MET A 89 -2.71 6.51 -10.67
C MET A 89 -2.87 7.86 -9.95
N LEU A 90 -3.89 8.65 -10.32
CA LEU A 90 -4.21 9.91 -9.64
C LEU A 90 -4.64 9.69 -8.19
N ALA A 91 -5.47 8.67 -7.92
CA ALA A 91 -5.91 8.35 -6.57
C ALA A 91 -4.73 7.96 -5.66
N GLN A 92 -3.77 7.19 -6.19
CA GLN A 92 -2.54 6.85 -5.47
C GLN A 92 -1.65 8.09 -5.23
N SER A 93 -1.56 8.99 -6.20
CA SER A 93 -0.85 10.27 -6.03
C SER A 93 -1.47 11.11 -4.90
N LEU A 94 -2.80 11.25 -4.89
CA LEU A 94 -3.52 12.00 -3.86
C LEU A 94 -3.42 11.35 -2.47
N LEU A 95 -3.31 10.02 -2.39
CA LEU A 95 -3.09 9.30 -1.14
C LEU A 95 -1.70 9.59 -0.56
N HIS A 96 -0.68 9.66 -1.42
CA HIS A 96 0.69 10.02 -1.04
C HIS A 96 0.87 11.51 -0.73
N GLU A 97 0.06 12.41 -1.32
CA GLU A 97 0.06 13.85 -1.00
C GLU A 97 -0.74 14.20 0.27
N LYS A 98 -1.62 13.30 0.73
CA LYS A 98 -2.46 13.52 1.90
C LYS A 98 -1.75 13.68 3.27
N PRO A 99 -0.48 13.31 3.53
CA PRO A 99 0.12 13.60 4.82
C PRO A 99 0.45 15.10 5.01
N MET A 100 0.39 15.95 3.97
CA MET A 100 0.81 17.35 4.09
C MET A 100 -0.27 18.31 4.62
N LYS A 101 -1.56 17.94 4.58
CA LYS A 101 -2.65 18.85 4.97
C LYS A 101 -3.21 18.61 6.37
N THR A 102 -3.16 17.38 6.89
CA THR A 102 -3.71 17.07 8.22
C THR A 102 -2.74 17.33 9.36
N VAL A 103 -1.42 17.22 9.12
CA VAL A 103 -0.38 17.41 10.15
C VAL A 103 -0.17 18.89 10.48
N LEU A 104 -0.41 19.79 9.53
CA LEU A 104 -0.35 21.25 9.75
C LEU A 104 -1.52 21.79 10.59
N THR A 105 -2.63 21.07 10.69
CA THR A 105 -3.81 21.48 11.49
C THR A 105 -3.76 21.02 12.95
N GLU A 106 -2.90 20.08 13.33
CA GLU A 106 -2.82 19.56 14.70
C GLU A 106 -1.65 20.15 15.51
N SER A 107 -0.64 20.74 14.84
CA SER A 107 0.50 21.39 15.50
C SER A 107 0.21 22.82 16.02
N GLY A 108 -1.07 23.20 16.11
CA GLY A 108 -1.53 24.57 16.39
C GLY A 108 -2.61 24.68 17.47
N ARG A 109 -2.62 23.77 18.45
CA ARG A 109 -3.45 23.90 19.66
C ARG A 109 -2.69 23.56 20.92
#